data_AF-A0A166FF90-F1
#
_entry.id   AF-A0A166FF90-F1
#
_cell.length_a   1.000
_cell.length_b   1.000
_cell.length_c   1.000
_cell.angle_alpha   90.00
_cell.angle_beta   90.00
_cell.angle_gamma   90.00
#
_symmetry.space_group_name_H-M   'P 1'
#
loop_
_entity.id
_entity.type
_entity.pdbx_description
1 polymer ?
#
loop_
_entity_poly.entity_id
_entity_poly.type
_entity_poly.pdbx_seq_one_letter_code
_entity_poly.pdbx_strand_id
1 'polypeptide(L)'
;MANIGKRAIHYLHKLSAANIPTDLIEKGQNRVIDASLTLIRERAKLKGELVRALGGAVASSSLLGIPLGHNSSFLQGPAFAPPRIREAIWDGSTNSTTEEGKELEDPRVLTDVGDVPVQELRDCGVNDDKLMHIISESVKLVMEEEPLRPLVLGGDHSISYPVVRAVSEKLGGPVDILHLDAHPDIYHAFEGNKYSHASSFARIMEGGYARRLLQVGIRSITSEGREQGKKFGVEQYEMRTFSKDRSFLENLKLGEGVKGVYISVDVDCLDPAFAPGVSHIEPGGLSFRDVLNILHNLQADVVGADVVEFNPQRDTVDGMTAMVAAKLNVSKVRSSICDSLSTSSSGSYLIVSALQLHSVIWKSGIRFEIAKLISRFGIHLQTLATLKQQYEVVSTLIKLIRKA
;
A
#
# COMPACT_ATOMS: atom_id res chain seq x y z
N MET A 1 52.58 -27.00 42.61
CA MET A 1 52.75 -27.59 41.26
C MET A 1 51.81 -28.78 41.17
N ALA A 2 50.98 -29.03 40.18
CA ALA A 2 50.47 -28.28 39.04
C ALA A 2 49.25 -29.09 38.51
N ASN A 3 48.28 -28.39 37.89
CA ASN A 3 47.27 -28.89 36.95
C ASN A 3 46.12 -29.79 37.46
N ILE A 4 45.17 -29.20 38.19
CA ILE A 4 43.76 -29.65 38.22
C ILE A 4 42.84 -28.76 37.34
N GLY A 5 43.34 -27.64 36.79
CA GLY A 5 42.54 -26.77 35.92
C GLY A 5 43.01 -26.81 34.47
N LYS A 6 42.49 -27.73 33.64
CA LYS A 6 42.55 -27.62 32.16
C LYS A 6 41.75 -28.65 31.35
N ARG A 7 40.78 -29.37 31.93
CA ARG A 7 39.96 -30.35 31.18
C ARG A 7 38.52 -29.94 30.88
N ALA A 8 38.08 -28.73 31.25
CA ALA A 8 36.69 -28.32 31.12
C ALA A 8 36.39 -27.19 30.11
N ILE A 9 37.36 -26.77 29.27
CA ILE A 9 37.19 -25.54 28.44
C ILE A 9 37.30 -25.80 26.91
N HIS A 10 37.51 -27.04 26.47
CA HIS A 10 37.66 -27.36 25.02
C HIS A 10 36.47 -28.10 24.40
N TYR A 11 35.26 -27.95 24.98
CA TYR A 11 34.03 -28.47 24.37
C TYR A 11 32.92 -27.43 24.29
N LEU A 12 33.30 -26.16 24.15
CA LEU A 12 32.47 -25.23 23.39
C LEU A 12 32.86 -25.44 21.93
N HIS A 13 32.16 -26.36 21.27
CA HIS A 13 32.02 -26.31 19.82
C HIS A 13 31.69 -24.85 19.48
N LYS A 14 32.69 -24.11 18.99
CA LYS A 14 32.40 -23.07 18.01
C LYS A 14 31.50 -23.78 17.01
N LEU A 15 30.24 -23.36 16.93
CA LEU A 15 29.43 -23.55 15.74
C LEU A 15 30.19 -22.85 14.61
N SER A 16 31.24 -23.51 14.11
CA SER A 16 31.66 -23.38 12.74
C SER A 16 30.37 -23.57 11.96
N ALA A 17 29.98 -22.56 11.18
CA ALA A 17 28.95 -22.71 10.16
C ALA A 17 29.43 -23.84 9.25
N ALA A 18 29.09 -25.07 9.65
CA ALA A 18 29.51 -26.29 9.01
C ALA A 18 28.93 -26.24 7.61
N ASN A 19 29.78 -26.32 6.59
CA ASN A 19 29.45 -26.41 5.16
C ASN A 19 27.98 -26.80 4.91
N ILE A 20 27.08 -25.81 4.97
CA ILE A 20 25.66 -26.06 4.75
C ILE A 20 25.55 -26.29 3.25
N PRO A 21 25.04 -27.44 2.80
CA PRO A 21 24.91 -27.70 1.38
C PRO A 21 24.11 -26.58 0.70
N THR A 22 24.62 -26.04 -0.40
CA THR A 22 23.97 -24.94 -1.13
C THR A 22 22.54 -25.30 -1.53
N ASP A 23 22.27 -26.57 -1.84
CA ASP A 23 20.92 -27.05 -2.17
C ASP A 23 19.95 -26.98 -0.98
N LEU A 24 20.44 -27.14 0.25
CA LEU A 24 19.63 -26.99 1.46
C LEU A 24 19.25 -25.53 1.68
N ILE A 25 20.19 -24.61 1.46
CA ILE A 25 19.94 -23.16 1.54
C ILE A 25 18.93 -22.76 0.47
N GLU A 26 19.12 -23.19 -0.78
CA GLU A 26 18.21 -22.86 -1.89
C GLU A 26 16.79 -23.41 -1.66
N LYS A 27 16.66 -24.66 -1.19
CA LYS A 27 15.34 -25.21 -0.79
C LYS A 27 14.71 -24.41 0.34
N GLY A 28 15.51 -23.96 1.31
CA GLY A 28 15.06 -23.08 2.40
C GLY A 28 14.53 -21.75 1.87
N GLN A 29 15.31 -21.08 1.03
CA GLN A 29 14.92 -19.82 0.37
C GLN A 29 13.61 -19.98 -0.39
N ASN A 30 13.49 -20.99 -1.25
CA ASN A 30 12.28 -21.20 -2.06
C ASN A 30 11.04 -21.40 -1.17
N ARG A 31 11.14 -22.17 -0.07
CA ARG A 31 10.02 -22.36 0.86
C ARG A 31 9.61 -21.07 1.58
N VAL A 32 10.59 -20.23 1.97
CA VAL A 32 10.30 -18.93 2.58
C VAL A 32 9.64 -18.01 1.56
N ILE A 33 10.14 -17.98 0.32
CA ILE A 33 9.55 -17.21 -0.78
C ILE A 33 8.11 -17.65 -1.06
N ASP A 34 7.87 -18.96 -1.20
CA ASP A 34 6.54 -19.51 -1.47
C ASP A 34 5.54 -19.16 -0.37
N ALA A 35 5.96 -19.29 0.90
CA ALA A 35 5.12 -18.91 2.04
C ALA A 35 4.81 -17.39 2.05
N SER A 36 5.80 -16.57 1.71
CA SER A 36 5.68 -15.11 1.62
C SER A 36 4.66 -14.70 0.56
N LEU A 37 4.79 -15.24 -0.65
CA LEU A 37 3.84 -14.99 -1.74
C LEU A 37 2.45 -15.56 -1.45
N THR A 38 2.37 -16.70 -0.76
CA THR A 38 1.09 -17.31 -0.37
C THR A 38 0.32 -16.43 0.61
N LEU A 39 1.01 -15.80 1.57
CA LEU A 39 0.36 -14.87 2.50
C LEU A 39 -0.32 -13.71 1.76
N ILE A 40 0.38 -13.10 0.80
CA ILE A 40 -0.17 -12.02 -0.03
C ILE A 40 -1.32 -12.53 -0.90
N ARG A 41 -1.14 -13.69 -1.57
CA ARG A 41 -2.16 -14.29 -2.43
C ARG A 41 -3.47 -14.55 -1.70
N GLU A 42 -3.42 -15.23 -0.56
CA GLU A 42 -4.64 -15.59 0.18
C GLU A 42 -5.35 -14.37 0.75
N ARG A 43 -4.60 -13.33 1.18
CA ARG A 43 -5.19 -12.05 1.59
C ARG A 43 -5.81 -11.31 0.41
N ALA A 44 -5.09 -11.17 -0.71
CA ALA A 44 -5.60 -10.54 -1.92
C ALA A 44 -6.89 -11.20 -2.40
N LYS A 45 -6.91 -12.54 -2.42
CA LYS A 45 -8.09 -13.33 -2.79
C LYS A 45 -9.29 -13.03 -1.91
N LEU A 46 -9.11 -13.06 -0.59
CA LEU A 46 -10.18 -12.74 0.35
C LEU A 46 -10.72 -11.32 0.16
N LYS A 47 -9.84 -10.34 -0.06
CA LYS A 47 -10.24 -8.95 -0.30
C LYS A 47 -10.95 -8.78 -1.64
N GLY A 48 -10.45 -9.41 -2.70
CA GLY A 48 -11.09 -9.42 -4.01
C GLY A 48 -12.49 -10.03 -3.97
N GLU A 49 -12.66 -11.19 -3.31
CA GLU A 49 -13.97 -11.82 -3.11
C GLU A 49 -14.94 -10.91 -2.35
N LEU A 50 -14.47 -10.24 -1.30
CA LEU A 50 -15.29 -9.29 -0.53
C LEU A 50 -15.76 -8.12 -1.40
N VAL A 51 -14.85 -7.49 -2.16
CA VAL A 51 -15.19 -6.34 -3.03
C VAL A 51 -16.16 -6.77 -4.14
N ARG A 52 -15.92 -7.92 -4.77
CA ARG A 52 -16.82 -8.47 -5.81
C ARG A 52 -18.21 -8.81 -5.25
N ALA A 53 -18.28 -9.35 -4.04
CA ALA A 53 -19.55 -9.67 -3.39
C ALA A 53 -20.38 -8.41 -3.04
N LEU A 54 -19.73 -7.30 -2.70
CA LEU A 54 -20.40 -6.01 -2.49
C LEU A 54 -20.87 -5.36 -3.80
N GLY A 55 -20.18 -5.64 -4.91
CA GLY A 55 -20.51 -5.16 -6.24
C GLY A 55 -20.34 -3.64 -6.41
N GLY A 56 -20.53 -3.17 -7.65
CA GLY A 56 -20.49 -1.75 -8.01
C GLY A 56 -19.10 -1.16 -8.22
N ALA A 57 -18.05 -1.69 -7.61
CA ALA A 57 -16.68 -1.17 -7.78
C ALA A 57 -16.06 -1.60 -9.13
N VAL A 58 -15.54 -0.65 -9.91
CA VAL A 58 -14.71 -0.94 -11.10
C VAL A 58 -13.20 -0.79 -10.83
N ALA A 59 -12.84 -0.25 -9.69
CA ALA A 59 -11.48 -0.22 -9.13
C ALA A 59 -11.59 -0.07 -7.61
N SER A 60 -10.70 -0.73 -6.86
CA SER A 60 -10.59 -0.61 -5.41
C SER A 60 -9.11 -0.53 -5.02
N SER A 61 -8.72 0.49 -4.26
CA SER A 61 -7.33 0.59 -3.78
C SER A 61 -7.05 -0.49 -2.74
N SER A 62 -5.92 -1.17 -2.85
CA SER A 62 -5.49 -2.17 -1.88
C SER A 62 -4.06 -1.90 -1.42
N LEU A 63 -3.90 -1.70 -0.11
CA LEU A 63 -2.61 -1.47 0.53
C LEU A 63 -1.72 -2.71 0.41
N LEU A 64 -0.48 -2.53 -0.02
CA LEU A 64 0.59 -3.54 0.02
C LEU A 64 1.84 -2.88 0.59
N GLY A 65 2.29 -3.28 1.77
CA GLY A 65 3.50 -2.71 2.35
C GLY A 65 4.77 -3.45 1.93
N ILE A 66 5.83 -2.69 1.71
CA ILE A 66 7.15 -3.21 1.37
C ILE A 66 8.17 -2.62 2.35
N PRO A 67 8.35 -3.22 3.54
CA PRO A 67 9.22 -2.70 4.60
C PRO A 67 10.71 -2.91 4.28
N LEU A 68 11.22 -2.21 3.26
CA LEU A 68 12.59 -2.28 2.74
C LEU A 68 13.28 -0.93 2.91
N GLY A 69 14.47 -0.89 3.52
CA GLY A 69 15.22 0.36 3.73
C GLY A 69 16.72 0.24 3.45
N HIS A 70 17.19 -0.93 3.00
CA HIS A 70 18.64 -1.16 2.87
C HIS A 70 19.26 -0.58 1.60
N ASN A 71 18.44 -0.03 0.70
CA ASN A 71 18.89 0.67 -0.49
C ASN A 71 18.94 2.19 -0.29
N SER A 72 18.50 2.71 0.86
CA SER A 72 18.70 4.10 1.27
C SER A 72 20.19 4.43 1.40
N SER A 73 20.57 5.63 0.97
CA SER A 73 21.95 6.12 1.03
C SER A 73 22.35 6.69 2.40
N PHE A 74 21.39 7.11 3.22
CA PHE A 74 21.67 7.74 4.53
C PHE A 74 21.08 6.97 5.72
N LEU A 75 19.76 6.78 5.78
CA LEU A 75 19.07 6.12 6.89
C LEU A 75 18.05 5.09 6.39
N GLN A 76 18.06 3.91 7.00
CA GLN A 76 17.20 2.77 6.60
C GLN A 76 15.86 2.74 7.35
N GLY A 77 15.53 3.83 8.06
CA GLY A 77 14.30 3.96 8.84
C GLY A 77 12.99 3.79 8.07
N PRO A 78 12.91 4.07 6.74
CA PRO A 78 11.71 3.77 5.96
C PRO A 78 11.25 2.31 6.03
N ALA A 79 12.13 1.35 6.33
CA ALA A 79 11.75 -0.04 6.55
C ALA A 79 10.66 -0.22 7.64
N PHE A 80 10.50 0.74 8.56
CA PHE A 80 9.50 0.70 9.63
C PHE A 80 8.19 1.44 9.30
N ALA A 81 8.09 2.04 8.11
CA ALA A 81 6.99 2.92 7.74
C ALA A 81 5.63 2.23 7.56
N PRO A 82 5.51 1.08 6.86
CA PRO A 82 4.19 0.54 6.50
C PRO A 82 3.24 0.30 7.69
N PRO A 83 3.69 -0.26 8.84
CA PRO A 83 2.82 -0.40 10.01
C PRO A 83 2.38 0.94 10.61
N ARG A 84 3.26 1.95 10.63
CA ARG A 84 2.98 3.28 11.20
C ARG A 84 2.03 4.10 10.34
N ILE A 85 2.12 3.96 9.02
CA ILE A 85 1.15 4.56 8.10
C ILE A 85 -0.23 3.97 8.36
N ARG A 86 -0.34 2.64 8.52
CA ARG A 86 -1.64 2.00 8.82
C ARG A 86 -2.22 2.43 10.15
N GLU A 87 -1.39 2.55 11.18
CA GLU A 87 -1.81 3.09 12.49
C GLU A 87 -2.41 4.49 12.33
N ALA A 88 -1.74 5.37 11.58
CA ALA A 88 -2.21 6.73 11.32
C ALA A 88 -3.47 6.81 10.43
N ILE A 89 -3.67 5.88 9.48
CA ILE A 89 -4.90 5.82 8.66
C ILE A 89 -6.14 5.57 9.53
N TRP A 90 -6.01 4.75 10.57
CA TRP A 90 -7.12 4.32 11.43
C TRP A 90 -7.07 4.94 12.83
N ASP A 91 -6.31 6.02 13.00
CA ASP A 91 -6.17 6.69 14.29
C ASP A 91 -7.48 7.33 14.74
N GLY A 92 -7.80 7.18 16.03
CA GLY A 92 -9.07 7.65 16.60
C GLY A 92 -9.26 9.17 16.63
N SER A 93 -8.21 9.96 16.35
CA SER A 93 -8.32 11.41 16.16
C SER A 93 -8.86 11.81 14.78
N THR A 94 -8.87 10.88 13.82
CA THR A 94 -9.37 11.07 12.46
C THR A 94 -10.78 10.54 12.29
N ASN A 95 -11.42 10.91 11.18
CA ASN A 95 -12.61 10.22 10.70
C ASN A 95 -12.23 9.32 9.51
N SER A 96 -13.13 8.45 9.10
CA SER A 96 -12.93 7.51 8.00
C SER A 96 -13.29 8.09 6.62
N THR A 97 -13.42 9.40 6.47
CA THR A 97 -13.83 10.03 5.20
C THR A 97 -12.69 10.79 4.52
N THR A 98 -12.48 10.57 3.21
CA THR A 98 -11.52 11.36 2.43
C THR A 98 -11.99 12.81 2.21
N GLU A 99 -11.12 13.72 1.76
CA GLU A 99 -11.52 15.12 1.47
C GLU A 99 -12.60 15.22 0.38
N GLU A 100 -12.66 14.24 -0.54
CA GLU A 100 -13.69 14.14 -1.58
C GLU A 100 -14.95 13.38 -1.12
N GLY A 101 -15.00 12.91 0.13
CA GLY A 101 -16.16 12.26 0.74
C GLY A 101 -16.30 10.77 0.49
N LYS A 102 -15.21 10.05 0.19
CA LYS A 102 -15.22 8.58 0.10
C LYS A 102 -15.04 7.96 1.49
N GLU A 103 -15.78 6.89 1.76
CA GLU A 103 -15.76 6.16 3.04
C GLU A 103 -14.67 5.07 3.04
N LEU A 104 -13.65 5.22 3.88
CA LEU A 104 -12.51 4.29 3.96
C LEU A 104 -12.89 2.94 4.55
N GLU A 105 -13.91 2.89 5.43
CA GLU A 105 -14.42 1.64 5.99
C GLU A 105 -15.13 0.77 4.93
N ASP A 106 -15.48 1.32 3.76
CA ASP A 106 -16.02 0.57 2.65
C ASP A 106 -14.90 -0.20 1.92
N PRO A 107 -14.93 -1.56 1.89
CA PRO A 107 -13.91 -2.34 1.21
C PRO A 107 -13.79 -2.03 -0.29
N ARG A 108 -14.81 -1.45 -0.92
CA ARG A 108 -14.75 -1.00 -2.33
C ARG A 108 -13.89 0.24 -2.53
N VAL A 109 -13.58 0.94 -1.45
CA VAL A 109 -12.72 2.13 -1.41
C VAL A 109 -11.31 1.71 -1.03
N LEU A 110 -11.14 1.05 0.11
CA LEU A 110 -9.83 0.66 0.61
C LEU A 110 -9.83 -0.75 1.20
N THR A 111 -8.88 -1.58 0.76
CA THR A 111 -8.51 -2.84 1.40
C THR A 111 -7.03 -2.86 1.75
N ASP A 112 -6.60 -3.89 2.46
CA ASP A 112 -5.20 -4.09 2.84
C ASP A 112 -4.84 -5.58 2.75
N VAL A 113 -3.76 -5.88 2.02
CA VAL A 113 -3.22 -7.24 1.86
C VAL A 113 -2.02 -7.50 2.76
N GLY A 114 -1.58 -6.52 3.55
CA GLY A 114 -0.47 -6.62 4.48
C GLY A 114 0.88 -6.31 3.84
N ASP A 115 1.93 -6.90 4.41
CA ASP A 115 3.31 -6.58 4.09
C ASP A 115 4.03 -7.77 3.46
N VAL A 116 4.88 -7.49 2.48
CA VAL A 116 5.89 -8.43 2.01
C VAL A 116 6.87 -8.66 3.17
N PRO A 117 7.20 -9.91 3.54
CA PRO A 117 8.11 -10.23 4.65
C PRO A 117 9.57 -10.04 4.20
N VAL A 118 9.95 -8.80 3.94
CA VAL A 118 11.24 -8.41 3.35
C VAL A 118 12.41 -8.84 4.23
N GLN A 119 12.28 -8.71 5.55
CA GLN A 119 13.39 -8.99 6.46
C GLN A 119 13.65 -10.49 6.57
N GLU A 120 12.61 -11.32 6.56
CA GLU A 120 12.69 -12.77 6.54
C GLU A 120 13.32 -13.29 5.23
N LEU A 121 12.96 -12.67 4.10
CA LEU A 121 13.55 -12.99 2.80
C LEU A 121 15.05 -12.66 2.77
N ARG A 122 15.44 -11.51 3.32
CA ARG A 122 16.86 -11.12 3.41
C ARG A 122 17.65 -12.01 4.36
N ASP A 123 17.08 -12.38 5.52
CA ASP A 123 17.72 -13.23 6.53
C ASP A 123 18.06 -14.62 5.97
N CYS A 124 17.20 -15.19 5.12
CA CYS A 124 17.51 -16.46 4.43
C CYS A 124 18.49 -16.34 3.26
N GLY A 125 19.10 -15.16 3.05
CA GLY A 125 20.18 -14.94 2.07
C GLY A 125 19.69 -14.74 0.63
N VAL A 126 18.44 -14.33 0.42
CA VAL A 126 17.94 -13.93 -0.89
C VAL A 126 18.66 -12.64 -1.32
N ASN A 127 19.20 -12.63 -2.54
CA ASN A 127 19.86 -11.46 -3.09
C ASN A 127 18.85 -10.41 -3.62
N ASP A 128 19.33 -9.20 -3.90
CA ASP A 128 18.45 -8.10 -4.32
C ASP A 128 17.71 -8.38 -5.63
N ASP A 129 18.35 -9.03 -6.61
CA ASP A 129 17.68 -9.38 -7.88
C ASP A 129 16.42 -10.23 -7.63
N LYS A 130 16.55 -11.28 -6.79
CA LYS A 130 15.43 -12.14 -6.40
C LYS A 130 14.42 -11.40 -5.52
N LEU A 131 14.89 -10.59 -4.56
CA LEU A 131 14.01 -9.81 -3.67
C LEU A 131 13.13 -8.84 -4.46
N MET A 132 13.72 -8.10 -5.39
CA MET A 132 13.01 -7.18 -6.27
C MET A 132 12.03 -7.92 -7.19
N HIS A 133 12.34 -9.14 -7.61
CA HIS A 133 11.39 -9.98 -8.34
C HIS A 133 10.20 -10.42 -7.46
N ILE A 134 10.44 -10.84 -6.22
CA ILE A 134 9.38 -11.22 -5.26
C ILE A 134 8.44 -10.04 -4.98
N ILE A 135 8.98 -8.83 -4.89
CA ILE A 135 8.19 -7.60 -4.80
C ILE A 135 7.29 -7.44 -6.03
N SER A 136 7.85 -7.57 -7.24
CA SER A 136 7.06 -7.49 -8.48
C SER A 136 5.94 -8.54 -8.53
N GLU A 137 6.21 -9.78 -8.12
CA GLU A 137 5.19 -10.84 -8.06
C GLU A 137 4.13 -10.57 -7.00
N SER A 138 4.49 -9.99 -5.85
CA SER A 138 3.52 -9.58 -4.81
C SER A 138 2.55 -8.52 -5.32
N VAL A 139 3.02 -7.57 -6.14
CA VAL A 139 2.17 -6.58 -6.81
C VAL A 139 1.25 -7.25 -7.84
N LYS A 140 1.76 -8.18 -8.64
CA LYS A 140 0.94 -8.93 -9.62
C LYS A 140 -0.17 -9.74 -8.94
N LEU A 141 0.10 -10.36 -7.78
CA LEU A 141 -0.90 -11.08 -7.00
C LEU A 141 -2.06 -10.18 -6.56
N VAL A 142 -1.80 -8.92 -6.22
CA VAL A 142 -2.87 -7.94 -5.94
C VAL A 142 -3.66 -7.63 -7.21
N MET A 143 -2.97 -7.37 -8.34
CA MET A 143 -3.62 -7.03 -9.62
C MET A 143 -4.38 -8.19 -10.27
N GLU A 144 -4.11 -9.43 -9.87
CA GLU A 144 -4.85 -10.63 -10.32
C GLU A 144 -6.26 -10.70 -9.74
N GLU A 145 -6.48 -10.06 -8.60
CA GLU A 145 -7.76 -10.05 -7.93
C GLU A 145 -8.56 -8.83 -8.35
N GLU A 146 -9.34 -8.94 -9.42
CA GLU A 146 -10.21 -7.85 -9.86
C GLU A 146 -11.23 -7.47 -8.77
N PRO A 147 -11.51 -6.18 -8.50
CA PRO A 147 -11.00 -4.98 -9.18
C PRO A 147 -9.86 -4.28 -8.40
N LEU A 148 -9.04 -5.01 -7.66
CA LEU A 148 -8.01 -4.42 -6.80
C LEU A 148 -6.91 -3.73 -7.63
N ARG A 149 -6.47 -2.55 -7.16
CA ARG A 149 -5.31 -1.81 -7.68
C ARG A 149 -4.31 -1.56 -6.55
N PRO A 150 -3.00 -1.78 -6.79
CA PRO A 150 -2.00 -1.67 -5.74
C PRO A 150 -1.78 -0.21 -5.31
N LEU A 151 -1.86 0.02 -4.00
CA LEU A 151 -1.40 1.24 -3.34
C LEU A 151 -0.29 0.83 -2.38
N VAL A 152 0.96 1.07 -2.75
CA VAL A 152 2.12 0.52 -2.07
C VAL A 152 2.55 1.44 -0.94
N LEU A 153 2.65 0.88 0.26
CA LEU A 153 3.24 1.54 1.41
C LEU A 153 4.73 1.25 1.42
N GLY A 154 5.52 2.29 1.18
CA GLY A 154 6.94 2.11 1.03
C GLY A 154 7.67 1.79 2.30
N GLY A 155 8.87 1.26 2.08
CA GLY A 155 10.04 1.80 2.72
C GLY A 155 10.74 2.76 1.77
N ASP A 156 12.01 2.54 1.45
CA ASP A 156 12.81 3.44 0.63
C ASP A 156 12.37 3.47 -0.85
N HIS A 157 12.82 4.50 -1.58
CA HIS A 157 12.38 4.76 -2.96
C HIS A 157 12.86 3.70 -3.99
N SER A 158 13.68 2.72 -3.58
CA SER A 158 14.12 1.66 -4.51
C SER A 158 12.97 0.76 -4.96
N ILE A 159 11.91 0.65 -4.15
CA ILE A 159 10.78 -0.25 -4.41
C ILE A 159 9.92 0.19 -5.59
N SER A 160 9.96 1.47 -5.99
CA SER A 160 9.16 1.96 -7.11
C SER A 160 9.57 1.28 -8.41
N TYR A 161 10.85 0.90 -8.56
CA TYR A 161 11.32 0.14 -9.72
C TYR A 161 10.60 -1.21 -9.92
N PRO A 162 10.67 -2.18 -8.98
CA PRO A 162 9.97 -3.45 -9.16
C PRO A 162 8.45 -3.31 -9.17
N VAL A 163 7.87 -2.30 -8.51
CA VAL A 163 6.42 -2.07 -8.51
C VAL A 163 5.95 -1.57 -9.88
N VAL A 164 6.57 -0.52 -10.42
CA VAL A 164 6.23 0.03 -11.75
C VAL A 164 6.46 -1.01 -12.84
N ARG A 165 7.56 -1.78 -12.76
CA ARG A 165 7.81 -2.92 -13.65
C ARG A 165 6.63 -3.90 -13.64
N ALA A 166 6.17 -4.32 -12.47
CA ALA A 166 5.06 -5.27 -12.34
C ALA A 166 3.76 -4.73 -12.93
N VAL A 167 3.43 -3.47 -12.65
CA VAL A 167 2.24 -2.81 -13.20
C VAL A 167 2.30 -2.74 -14.72
N SER A 168 3.43 -2.28 -15.28
CA SER A 168 3.61 -2.18 -16.73
C SER A 168 3.54 -3.55 -17.42
N GLU A 169 4.19 -4.56 -16.86
CA GLU A 169 4.14 -5.95 -17.36
C GLU A 169 2.72 -6.51 -17.33
N LYS A 170 2.00 -6.36 -16.21
CA LYS A 170 0.65 -6.91 -16.04
C LYS A 170 -0.37 -6.25 -16.97
N LEU A 171 -0.23 -4.95 -17.24
CA LEU A 171 -1.08 -4.21 -18.17
C LEU A 171 -0.66 -4.36 -19.64
N GLY A 172 0.53 -4.93 -19.89
CA GLY A 172 1.07 -5.19 -21.23
C GLY A 172 1.48 -3.92 -21.96
N GLY A 173 2.10 -2.95 -21.28
CA GLY A 173 2.61 -1.73 -21.90
C GLY A 173 3.05 -0.66 -20.90
N PRO A 174 3.67 0.43 -21.39
CA PRO A 174 4.15 1.51 -20.53
C PRO A 174 2.98 2.28 -19.88
N VAL A 175 3.31 3.03 -18.83
CA VAL A 175 2.44 4.00 -18.16
C VAL A 175 3.04 5.41 -18.26
N ASP A 176 2.25 6.44 -18.00
CA ASP A 176 2.82 7.75 -17.62
C ASP A 176 3.04 7.77 -16.11
N ILE A 177 4.05 8.50 -15.64
CA ILE A 177 4.37 8.60 -14.21
C ILE A 177 4.35 10.06 -13.76
N LEU A 178 3.59 10.32 -12.70
CA LEU A 178 3.75 11.52 -11.87
C LEU A 178 4.62 11.14 -10.67
N HIS A 179 5.77 11.77 -10.55
CA HIS A 179 6.75 11.56 -9.49
C HIS A 179 6.87 12.85 -8.66
N LEU A 180 6.47 12.79 -7.40
CA LEU A 180 6.57 13.91 -6.46
C LEU A 180 7.76 13.64 -5.53
N ASP A 181 8.81 14.46 -5.61
CA ASP A 181 10.07 14.22 -4.88
C ASP A 181 10.94 15.49 -4.83
N ALA A 182 11.77 15.65 -3.80
CA ALA A 182 12.86 16.63 -3.77
C ALA A 182 14.03 16.27 -4.72
N HIS A 183 14.19 14.98 -5.01
CA HIS A 183 15.28 14.34 -5.73
C HIS A 183 14.79 13.71 -7.04
N PRO A 184 15.64 13.63 -8.08
CA PRO A 184 15.24 13.02 -9.34
C PRO A 184 15.39 11.49 -9.36
N ASP A 185 16.09 10.89 -8.41
CA ASP A 185 16.29 9.43 -8.29
C ASP A 185 16.67 8.70 -9.60
N ILE A 186 17.51 9.39 -10.39
CA ILE A 186 17.86 9.02 -11.76
C ILE A 186 19.36 8.80 -11.97
N TYR A 187 20.14 8.67 -10.88
CA TYR A 187 21.54 8.28 -10.99
C TYR A 187 21.67 6.94 -11.71
N HIS A 188 22.66 6.78 -12.58
CA HIS A 188 22.81 5.51 -13.30
C HIS A 188 23.10 4.36 -12.32
N ALA A 189 24.02 4.54 -11.37
CA ALA A 189 24.24 3.59 -10.27
C ALA A 189 24.87 4.32 -9.08
N PHE A 190 24.04 4.80 -8.16
CA PHE A 190 24.51 5.56 -7.00
C PHE A 190 25.34 4.66 -6.08
N GLU A 191 26.58 5.09 -5.78
CA GLU A 191 27.55 4.33 -4.97
C GLU A 191 27.76 2.86 -5.42
N GLY A 192 27.59 2.59 -6.71
CA GLY A 192 27.72 1.24 -7.27
C GLY A 192 26.52 0.31 -7.02
N ASN A 193 25.50 0.76 -6.29
CA ASN A 193 24.25 0.02 -6.10
C ASN A 193 23.24 0.38 -7.20
N LYS A 194 22.99 -0.54 -8.14
CA LYS A 194 21.97 -0.37 -9.19
C LYS A 194 20.54 -0.26 -8.66
N TYR A 195 20.30 -0.76 -7.44
CA TYR A 195 19.06 -0.70 -6.69
C TYR A 195 19.02 0.40 -5.65
N SER A 196 19.99 1.31 -5.63
CA SER A 196 19.91 2.49 -4.75
C SER A 196 18.57 3.18 -4.92
N HIS A 197 18.01 3.67 -3.82
CA HIS A 197 16.78 4.47 -3.86
C HIS A 197 16.91 5.65 -4.84
N ALA A 198 18.09 6.30 -4.87
CA ALA A 198 18.46 7.38 -5.78
C ALA A 198 18.67 6.95 -7.26
N SER A 199 18.41 5.70 -7.60
CA SER A 199 18.60 5.13 -8.95
C SER A 199 17.34 4.44 -9.50
N SER A 200 16.24 4.43 -8.76
CA SER A 200 15.01 3.71 -9.10
C SER A 200 14.42 4.15 -10.45
N PHE A 201 14.36 5.46 -10.73
CA PHE A 201 13.82 5.98 -11.99
C PHE A 201 14.73 5.78 -13.18
N ALA A 202 16.06 5.71 -12.97
CA ALA A 202 16.95 5.27 -14.04
C ALA A 202 16.61 3.84 -14.49
N ARG A 203 16.35 2.91 -13.54
CA ARG A 203 15.93 1.54 -13.85
C ARG A 203 14.57 1.49 -14.55
N ILE A 204 13.63 2.33 -14.13
CA ILE A 204 12.30 2.44 -14.74
C ILE A 204 12.40 2.86 -16.21
N MET A 205 13.17 3.92 -16.49
CA MET A 205 13.33 4.45 -17.85
C MET A 205 14.14 3.50 -18.74
N GLU A 206 15.20 2.87 -18.21
CA GLU A 206 15.98 1.85 -18.94
C GLU A 206 15.14 0.63 -19.36
N GLY A 207 14.18 0.22 -18.52
CA GLY A 207 13.28 -0.88 -18.83
C GLY A 207 12.09 -0.52 -19.72
N GLY A 208 11.92 0.76 -20.09
CA GLY A 208 10.84 1.22 -20.97
C GLY A 208 9.44 1.09 -20.36
N TYR A 209 9.34 1.04 -19.02
CA TYR A 209 8.05 0.91 -18.31
C TYR A 209 7.28 2.22 -18.26
N ALA A 210 7.96 3.35 -18.46
CA ALA A 210 7.36 4.68 -18.48
C ALA A 210 7.51 5.32 -19.87
N ARG A 211 6.44 5.99 -20.33
CA ARG A 211 6.49 6.85 -21.51
C ARG A 211 6.87 8.27 -21.13
N ARG A 212 6.06 8.90 -20.27
CA ARG A 212 6.36 10.22 -19.68
C ARG A 212 6.71 10.04 -18.22
N LEU A 213 7.72 10.75 -17.75
CA LEU A 213 8.07 10.88 -16.35
C LEU A 213 8.07 12.38 -16.01
N LEU A 214 7.12 12.79 -15.19
CA LEU A 214 7.00 14.16 -14.70
C LEU A 214 7.49 14.19 -13.26
N GLN A 215 8.60 14.87 -13.00
CA GLN A 215 9.18 15.01 -11.67
C GLN A 215 8.85 16.38 -11.11
N VAL A 216 8.20 16.46 -9.95
CA VAL A 216 7.69 17.71 -9.37
C VAL A 216 8.14 17.82 -7.93
N GLY A 217 8.63 19.00 -7.55
CA GLY A 217 9.21 19.24 -6.22
C GLY A 217 10.73 19.23 -6.20
N ILE A 218 11.37 19.05 -7.36
CA ILE A 218 12.82 18.86 -7.49
C ILE A 218 13.57 20.08 -6.98
N ARG A 219 14.50 19.85 -6.06
CA ARG A 219 15.33 20.91 -5.47
C ARG A 219 16.72 20.44 -5.05
N SER A 220 16.97 19.14 -5.06
CA SER A 220 18.31 18.56 -4.95
C SER A 220 18.64 17.77 -6.22
N ILE A 221 19.32 18.42 -7.16
CA ILE A 221 19.63 17.84 -8.47
C ILE A 221 21.04 18.23 -8.95
N THR A 222 21.84 17.22 -9.30
CA THR A 222 23.20 17.37 -9.83
C THR A 222 23.22 17.52 -11.35
N SER A 223 24.41 17.77 -11.92
CA SER A 223 24.60 17.75 -13.39
C SER A 223 24.24 16.39 -13.99
N GLU A 224 24.62 15.28 -13.35
CA GLU A 224 24.26 13.94 -13.79
C GLU A 224 22.73 13.76 -13.83
N GLY A 225 22.02 14.21 -12.80
CA GLY A 225 20.55 14.14 -12.76
C GLY A 225 19.88 14.88 -13.93
N ARG A 226 20.45 16.02 -14.35
CA ARG A 226 19.97 16.78 -15.52
C ARG A 226 20.31 16.10 -16.85
N GLU A 227 21.51 15.53 -16.96
CA GLU A 227 21.95 14.81 -18.15
C GLU A 227 21.13 13.54 -18.38
N GLN A 228 20.88 12.77 -17.31
CA GLN A 228 20.01 11.61 -17.33
C GLN A 228 18.56 12.01 -17.62
N GLY A 229 18.06 13.10 -17.02
CA GLY A 229 16.75 13.66 -17.35
C GLY A 229 16.60 13.97 -18.84
N LYS A 230 17.60 14.65 -19.43
CA LYS A 230 17.63 14.93 -20.87
C LYS A 230 17.72 13.66 -21.72
N LYS A 231 18.55 12.69 -21.32
CA LYS A 231 18.74 11.41 -22.02
C LYS A 231 17.44 10.61 -22.12
N PHE A 232 16.64 10.59 -21.05
CA PHE A 232 15.40 9.83 -20.99
C PHE A 232 14.15 10.65 -21.34
N GLY A 233 14.29 11.95 -21.63
CA GLY A 233 13.15 12.81 -21.97
C GLY A 233 12.24 13.13 -20.78
N VAL A 234 12.81 13.26 -19.58
CA VAL A 234 12.11 13.53 -18.33
C VAL A 234 11.70 15.00 -18.22
N GLU A 235 10.48 15.25 -17.76
CA GLU A 235 9.97 16.60 -17.50
C GLU A 235 10.26 16.96 -16.03
N GLN A 236 11.34 17.71 -15.79
CA GLN A 236 11.84 18.04 -14.44
C GLN A 236 11.38 19.45 -13.99
N TYR A 237 10.40 19.50 -13.08
CA TYR A 237 9.85 20.74 -12.51
C TYR A 237 10.53 21.06 -11.18
N GLU A 238 11.47 22.00 -11.23
CA GLU A 238 12.24 22.43 -10.07
C GLU A 238 11.49 23.46 -9.21
N MET A 239 11.63 23.38 -7.88
CA MET A 239 10.94 24.30 -6.96
C MET A 239 11.22 25.78 -7.23
N ARG A 240 12.41 26.11 -7.75
CA ARG A 240 12.79 27.49 -8.12
C ARG A 240 11.89 28.11 -9.22
N THR A 241 11.15 27.31 -9.99
CA THR A 241 10.19 27.78 -11.00
C THR A 241 8.74 27.50 -10.64
N PHE A 242 8.46 26.91 -9.48
CA PHE A 242 7.13 26.46 -9.08
C PHE A 242 6.05 27.55 -9.22
N SER A 243 6.33 28.81 -8.85
CA SER A 243 5.35 29.90 -9.01
C SER A 243 4.86 30.10 -10.45
N LYS A 244 5.69 29.79 -11.45
CA LYS A 244 5.32 29.86 -12.88
C LYS A 244 4.64 28.56 -13.33
N ASP A 245 5.12 27.43 -12.83
CA ASP A 245 4.69 26.10 -13.26
C ASP A 245 3.38 25.66 -12.57
N ARG A 246 3.04 26.25 -11.42
CA ARG A 246 1.92 25.86 -10.56
C ARG A 246 0.61 25.70 -11.32
N SER A 247 0.24 26.68 -12.16
CA SER A 247 -1.00 26.62 -12.92
C SER A 247 -1.04 25.43 -13.88
N PHE A 248 0.10 25.02 -14.44
CA PHE A 248 0.18 23.84 -15.29
C PHE A 248 0.14 22.55 -14.46
N LEU A 249 0.91 22.50 -13.37
CA LEU A 249 0.99 21.34 -12.46
C LEU A 249 -0.33 21.03 -11.76
N GLU A 250 -1.13 22.04 -11.43
CA GLU A 250 -2.48 21.87 -10.86
C GLU A 250 -3.55 21.54 -11.92
N ASN A 251 -3.19 21.39 -13.21
CA ASN A 251 -4.12 21.05 -14.30
C ASN A 251 -3.60 19.90 -15.19
N LEU A 252 -2.81 18.99 -14.61
CA LEU A 252 -2.19 17.88 -15.34
C LEU A 252 -3.22 16.91 -15.94
N LYS A 253 -2.89 16.42 -17.14
CA LYS A 253 -3.56 15.31 -17.81
C LYS A 253 -2.52 14.31 -18.29
N LEU A 254 -2.63 13.07 -17.83
CA LEU A 254 -1.66 12.00 -18.11
C LEU A 254 -2.40 10.71 -18.50
N GLY A 255 -1.67 9.81 -19.17
CA GLY A 255 -2.15 8.45 -19.47
C GLY A 255 -2.81 8.26 -20.85
N GLU A 256 -3.10 9.33 -21.59
CA GLU A 256 -3.69 9.22 -22.94
C GLU A 256 -2.73 8.50 -23.89
N GLY A 257 -3.16 7.39 -24.50
CA GLY A 257 -2.36 6.59 -25.44
C GLY A 257 -1.40 5.59 -24.78
N VAL A 258 -1.49 5.37 -23.46
CA VAL A 258 -0.74 4.36 -22.71
C VAL A 258 -1.67 3.58 -21.77
N LYS A 259 -1.13 2.65 -20.96
CA LYS A 259 -1.94 1.74 -20.14
C LYS A 259 -2.56 2.36 -18.89
N GLY A 260 -2.16 3.58 -18.55
CA GLY A 260 -2.64 4.30 -17.38
C GLY A 260 -1.58 5.24 -16.83
N VAL A 261 -1.79 5.65 -15.58
CA VAL A 261 -0.89 6.54 -14.84
C VAL A 261 -0.48 5.87 -13.53
N TYR A 262 0.81 5.90 -13.24
CA TYR A 262 1.35 5.56 -11.94
C TYR A 262 1.72 6.84 -11.19
N ILE A 263 1.45 6.89 -9.89
CA ILE A 263 1.81 8.03 -9.03
C ILE A 263 2.81 7.55 -7.99
N SER A 264 3.97 8.18 -7.93
CA SER A 264 4.98 7.91 -6.92
C SER A 264 5.18 9.16 -6.08
N VAL A 265 5.05 9.02 -4.76
CA VAL A 265 5.16 10.15 -3.82
C VAL A 265 6.25 9.83 -2.81
N ASP A 266 7.42 10.41 -3.01
CA ASP A 266 8.37 10.59 -1.93
C ASP A 266 7.78 11.60 -0.94
N VAL A 267 7.73 11.23 0.34
CA VAL A 267 7.25 12.14 1.39
C VAL A 267 8.11 13.39 1.47
N ASP A 268 9.39 13.33 1.09
CA ASP A 268 10.30 14.47 1.07
C ASP A 268 10.01 15.49 -0.06
N CYS A 269 9.07 15.21 -0.97
CA CYS A 269 8.60 16.24 -1.90
C CYS A 269 8.04 17.46 -1.15
N LEU A 270 7.51 17.22 0.04
CA LEU A 270 7.03 18.23 0.98
C LEU A 270 8.19 18.95 1.65
N ASP A 271 7.98 20.22 1.99
CA ASP A 271 8.92 20.93 2.85
C ASP A 271 9.06 20.21 4.20
N PRO A 272 10.28 20.11 4.78
CA PRO A 272 10.49 19.51 6.09
C PRO A 272 9.68 20.13 7.23
N ALA A 273 9.15 21.35 7.06
CA ALA A 273 8.17 21.93 7.97
C ALA A 273 6.87 21.12 8.06
N PHE A 274 6.47 20.46 6.97
CA PHE A 274 5.29 19.59 6.91
C PHE A 274 5.64 18.12 7.10
N ALA A 275 6.81 17.68 6.63
CA ALA A 275 7.25 16.29 6.68
C ALA A 275 8.68 16.14 7.23
N PRO A 276 8.91 16.35 8.54
CA PRO A 276 10.24 16.22 9.13
C PRO A 276 10.71 14.75 9.24
N GLY A 277 9.78 13.80 9.22
CA GLY A 277 10.05 12.37 9.31
C GLY A 277 10.53 11.76 8.01
N VAL A 278 11.61 12.29 7.45
CA VAL A 278 12.28 11.77 6.25
C VAL A 278 13.77 11.60 6.49
N SER A 279 14.43 10.78 5.69
CA SER A 279 15.88 10.59 5.75
C SER A 279 16.64 11.81 5.21
N HIS A 280 16.10 12.45 4.17
CA HIS A 280 16.73 13.55 3.45
C HIS A 280 15.96 14.87 3.69
N ILE A 281 16.47 15.68 4.63
CA ILE A 281 15.87 16.98 4.93
C ILE A 281 16.34 18.01 3.89
N GLU A 282 15.44 18.41 3.00
CA GLU A 282 15.73 19.39 1.95
C GLU A 282 14.74 20.58 2.02
N PRO A 283 15.13 21.74 2.58
CA PRO A 283 14.27 22.91 2.72
C PRO A 283 13.80 23.52 1.37
N GLY A 284 12.67 24.24 1.40
CA GLY A 284 12.10 24.90 0.22
C GLY A 284 11.22 23.97 -0.62
N GLY A 285 10.52 23.04 0.03
CA GLY A 285 9.65 22.04 -0.59
C GLY A 285 8.20 22.49 -0.77
N LEU A 286 7.37 21.56 -1.23
CA LEU A 286 5.93 21.79 -1.42
C LEU A 286 5.21 21.86 -0.07
N SER A 287 4.13 22.64 0.00
CA SER A 287 3.18 22.47 1.10
C SER A 287 2.31 21.23 0.88
N PHE A 288 1.72 20.73 1.96
CA PHE A 288 0.77 19.62 1.86
C PHE A 288 -0.40 19.93 0.92
N ARG A 289 -0.86 21.19 0.91
CA ARG A 289 -1.97 21.61 0.03
C ARG A 289 -1.54 21.71 -1.43
N ASP A 290 -0.29 22.05 -1.73
CA ASP A 290 0.22 22.04 -3.10
C ASP A 290 0.15 20.62 -3.70
N VAL A 291 0.59 19.62 -2.92
CA VAL A 291 0.49 18.21 -3.32
C VAL A 291 -0.96 17.79 -3.54
N LEU A 292 -1.86 18.11 -2.59
CA LEU A 292 -3.28 17.77 -2.74
C LEU A 292 -3.94 18.46 -3.95
N ASN A 293 -3.60 19.71 -4.25
CA ASN A 293 -4.12 20.40 -5.43
C ASN A 293 -3.70 19.69 -6.72
N ILE A 294 -2.44 19.25 -6.81
CA ILE A 294 -1.94 18.49 -7.96
C ILE A 294 -2.68 17.14 -8.05
N LEU A 295 -2.76 16.38 -6.96
CA LEU A 295 -3.39 15.06 -6.94
C LEU A 295 -4.89 15.12 -7.23
N HIS A 296 -5.65 16.01 -6.60
CA HIS A 296 -7.09 16.13 -6.82
C HIS A 296 -7.43 16.55 -8.25
N ASN A 297 -6.67 17.49 -8.83
CA ASN A 297 -6.96 18.01 -10.18
C ASN A 297 -6.35 17.16 -11.32
N LEU A 298 -5.45 16.23 -11.02
CA LEU A 298 -4.90 15.30 -12.01
C LEU A 298 -6.01 14.50 -12.71
N GLN A 299 -6.11 14.64 -14.03
CA GLN A 299 -6.98 13.83 -14.89
C GLN A 299 -6.21 12.62 -15.40
N ALA A 300 -6.48 11.45 -14.84
CA ALA A 300 -5.71 10.24 -15.10
C ALA A 300 -6.52 8.95 -14.82
N ASP A 301 -6.23 7.89 -15.57
CA ASP A 301 -6.54 6.52 -15.15
C ASP A 301 -5.43 5.99 -14.23
N VAL A 302 -5.51 6.27 -12.94
CA VAL A 302 -4.49 5.86 -11.95
C VAL A 302 -4.54 4.34 -11.72
N VAL A 303 -3.54 3.62 -12.21
CA VAL A 303 -3.48 2.14 -12.19
C VAL A 303 -2.70 1.56 -11.00
N GLY A 304 -1.92 2.39 -10.34
CA GLY A 304 -1.19 2.07 -9.11
C GLY A 304 -0.51 3.31 -8.55
N ALA A 305 -0.09 3.24 -7.30
CA ALA A 305 0.69 4.29 -6.67
C ALA A 305 1.56 3.76 -5.54
N ASP A 306 2.58 4.53 -5.14
CA ASP A 306 3.34 4.33 -3.91
C ASP A 306 3.48 5.64 -3.10
N VAL A 307 3.62 5.49 -1.80
CA VAL A 307 4.07 6.55 -0.88
C VAL A 307 5.27 6.00 -0.11
N VAL A 308 6.43 6.62 -0.31
CA VAL A 308 7.75 6.09 0.10
C VAL A 308 8.50 7.07 1.01
N GLU A 309 9.62 6.63 1.58
CA GLU A 309 10.61 7.45 2.30
C GLU A 309 10.12 8.16 3.59
N PHE A 310 8.89 7.91 4.03
CA PHE A 310 8.51 8.18 5.41
C PHE A 310 9.45 7.40 6.34
N ASN A 311 10.18 8.11 7.19
CA ASN A 311 11.10 7.56 8.17
C ASN A 311 10.56 7.80 9.59
N PRO A 312 9.90 6.81 10.23
CA PRO A 312 9.34 6.96 11.57
C PRO A 312 10.37 7.29 12.66
N GLN A 313 11.66 7.01 12.43
CA GLN A 313 12.73 7.28 13.39
C GLN A 313 13.18 8.76 13.36
N ARG A 314 12.75 9.50 12.34
CA ARG A 314 13.03 10.92 12.15
C ARG A 314 11.80 11.80 12.39
N ASP A 315 10.64 11.17 12.59
CA ASP A 315 9.39 11.88 12.81
C ASP A 315 9.33 12.57 14.17
N THR A 316 8.34 13.46 14.33
CA THR A 316 8.05 14.07 15.62
C THR A 316 7.58 13.00 16.62
N VAL A 317 7.65 13.33 17.91
CA VAL A 317 7.17 12.46 18.99
C VAL A 317 5.68 12.11 18.89
N ASP A 318 4.90 12.98 18.25
CA ASP A 318 3.45 12.82 18.03
C ASP A 318 3.12 12.14 16.69
N GLY A 319 4.12 11.76 15.88
CA GLY A 319 3.89 11.07 14.61
C GLY A 319 3.30 11.95 13.50
N MET A 320 3.73 13.22 13.41
CA MET A 320 3.16 14.18 12.44
C MET A 320 3.30 13.69 10.99
N THR A 321 4.46 13.15 10.63
CA THR A 321 4.73 12.68 9.28
C THR A 321 4.01 11.35 8.99
N ALA A 322 3.74 10.53 10.01
CA ALA A 322 2.84 9.39 9.88
C ALA A 322 1.44 9.82 9.42
N MET A 323 0.88 10.89 10.01
CA MET A 323 -0.42 11.46 9.61
C MET A 323 -0.38 12.04 8.19
N VAL A 324 0.73 12.68 7.81
CA VAL A 324 0.96 13.15 6.44
C VAL A 324 0.96 11.99 5.45
N ALA A 325 1.74 10.95 5.70
CA ALA A 325 1.83 9.77 4.84
C ALA A 325 0.49 9.02 4.75
N ALA A 326 -0.23 8.87 5.86
CA ALA A 326 -1.57 8.30 5.89
C ALA A 326 -2.54 9.10 5.00
N LYS A 327 -2.54 10.43 5.13
CA LYS A 327 -3.43 11.30 4.36
C LYS A 327 -3.07 11.34 2.87
N LEU A 328 -1.79 11.27 2.51
CA LEU A 328 -1.35 11.13 1.11
C LEU A 328 -1.88 9.83 0.48
N ASN A 329 -1.73 8.70 1.18
CA ASN A 329 -2.21 7.40 0.72
C ASN A 329 -3.72 7.40 0.44
N VAL A 330 -4.53 8.09 1.25
CA VAL A 330 -5.98 8.10 1.08
C VAL A 330 -6.51 9.21 0.15
N SER A 331 -5.68 10.22 -0.19
CA SER A 331 -6.10 11.43 -0.92
C SER A 331 -6.60 11.18 -2.34
N LYS A 332 -6.05 10.19 -3.05
CA LYS A 332 -6.48 9.80 -4.41
C LYS A 332 -6.93 8.35 -4.48
N VAL A 333 -7.49 7.83 -3.40
CA VAL A 333 -8.07 6.47 -3.39
C VAL A 333 -9.13 6.37 -4.47
N ARG A 334 -8.91 5.44 -5.40
CA ARG A 334 -9.80 5.22 -6.52
C ARG A 334 -10.86 4.21 -6.11
N SER A 335 -12.02 4.71 -5.71
CA SER A 335 -13.28 4.01 -5.94
C SER A 335 -14.00 4.69 -7.10
N SER A 336 -14.36 3.89 -8.08
CA SER A 336 -15.36 4.28 -9.07
C SER A 336 -16.47 3.26 -8.94
N ILE A 337 -17.61 3.72 -8.43
CA ILE A 337 -18.82 2.91 -8.36
C ILE A 337 -19.57 3.14 -9.67
N CYS A 338 -19.89 2.06 -10.39
CA CYS A 338 -20.78 2.17 -11.55
C CYS A 338 -22.19 2.49 -11.04
N ASP A 339 -22.63 3.73 -11.25
CA ASP A 339 -24.04 4.12 -11.12
C ASP A 339 -24.84 3.57 -12.30
N SER A 340 -25.01 2.24 -12.36
CA SER A 340 -25.97 1.57 -13.22
C SER A 340 -27.17 1.01 -12.44
N LEU A 341 -27.46 1.58 -11.26
CA LEU A 341 -28.77 1.43 -10.64
C LEU A 341 -29.70 2.53 -11.15
N SER A 342 -30.15 2.33 -12.39
CA SER A 342 -31.44 2.84 -12.82
C SER A 342 -32.48 2.49 -11.75
N THR A 343 -33.26 3.48 -11.35
CA THR A 343 -34.38 3.41 -10.43
C THR A 343 -35.34 2.25 -10.76
N SER A 344 -35.16 1.10 -10.11
CA SER A 344 -36.24 0.14 -9.91
C SER A 344 -35.92 -0.83 -8.77
N SER A 345 -36.95 -1.10 -7.96
CA SER A 345 -37.02 -2.05 -6.84
C SER A 345 -36.51 -1.57 -5.47
N SER A 346 -37.39 -0.82 -4.80
CA SER A 346 -37.63 -0.91 -3.37
C SER A 346 -37.78 -2.39 -2.94
N GLY A 347 -36.83 -2.93 -2.17
CA GLY A 347 -36.98 -4.28 -1.61
C GLY A 347 -35.80 -4.84 -0.81
N SER A 348 -34.56 -4.41 -1.07
CA SER A 348 -33.39 -5.15 -0.57
C SER A 348 -32.56 -4.46 0.52
N TYR A 349 -32.85 -3.19 0.83
CA TYR A 349 -32.09 -2.41 1.83
C TYR A 349 -32.45 -2.72 3.31
N LEU A 350 -33.39 -3.62 3.57
CA LEU A 350 -33.89 -3.93 4.93
C LEU A 350 -33.18 -5.12 5.62
N ILE A 351 -32.34 -5.88 4.92
CA ILE A 351 -31.73 -7.09 5.48
C ILE A 351 -30.39 -6.78 6.19
N VAL A 352 -29.65 -5.78 5.73
CA VAL A 352 -28.34 -5.43 6.32
C VAL A 352 -28.51 -4.58 7.59
N SER A 353 -29.56 -3.74 7.67
CA SER A 353 -29.85 -2.94 8.86
C SER A 353 -30.35 -3.76 10.06
N ALA A 354 -30.91 -4.96 9.84
CA ALA A 354 -31.39 -5.82 10.92
C ALA A 354 -30.27 -6.52 11.72
N LEU A 355 -29.10 -6.75 11.11
CA LEU A 355 -27.96 -7.37 11.77
C LEU A 355 -27.17 -6.38 12.65
N GLN A 356 -27.11 -5.10 12.27
CA GLN A 356 -26.50 -4.04 13.08
C GLN A 356 -27.37 -3.60 14.26
N LEU A 357 -28.70 -3.73 14.18
CA LEU A 357 -29.60 -3.47 15.31
C LEU A 357 -29.51 -4.54 16.41
N HIS A 358 -29.08 -5.77 16.08
CA HIS A 358 -29.01 -6.86 17.05
C HIS A 358 -27.84 -6.73 18.04
N SER A 359 -26.76 -6.03 17.69
CA SER A 359 -25.63 -5.78 18.60
C SER A 359 -25.90 -4.64 19.60
N VAL A 360 -26.75 -3.68 19.22
CA VAL A 360 -27.14 -2.54 20.07
C VAL A 360 -28.22 -2.92 21.08
N ILE A 361 -29.18 -3.77 20.69
CA ILE A 361 -30.29 -4.20 21.56
C ILE A 361 -29.83 -5.20 22.64
N TRP A 362 -28.78 -6.00 22.36
CA TRP A 362 -28.30 -7.00 23.34
C TRP A 362 -27.48 -6.38 24.49
N LYS A 363 -26.91 -5.18 24.31
CA LYS A 363 -26.19 -4.45 25.38
C LYS A 363 -27.09 -3.63 26.32
N SER A 364 -28.37 -3.44 25.99
CA SER A 364 -29.25 -2.50 26.72
C SER A 364 -30.38 -3.13 27.53
N GLY A 365 -30.52 -4.47 27.53
CA GLY A 365 -31.43 -5.17 28.46
C GLY A 365 -32.92 -4.88 28.28
N ILE A 366 -33.34 -4.32 27.14
CA ILE A 366 -34.74 -3.98 26.88
C ILE A 366 -35.43 -5.18 26.23
N ARG A 367 -36.21 -5.92 27.03
CA ARG A 367 -37.23 -6.85 26.53
C ARG A 367 -38.54 -6.09 26.41
N PHE A 368 -39.05 -5.78 25.22
CA PHE A 368 -40.50 -5.73 24.92
C PHE A 368 -40.80 -5.45 23.44
N GLU A 369 -41.77 -6.20 22.89
CA GLU A 369 -42.62 -5.94 21.71
C GLU A 369 -42.08 -6.04 20.26
N ILE A 370 -41.57 -7.22 19.87
CA ILE A 370 -41.43 -7.60 18.43
C ILE A 370 -42.80 -7.91 17.78
N ALA A 371 -43.82 -8.29 18.57
CA ALA A 371 -45.11 -8.74 18.05
C ALA A 371 -45.96 -7.62 17.39
N LYS A 372 -45.81 -6.35 17.78
CA LYS A 372 -46.57 -5.24 17.16
C LYS A 372 -46.01 -4.81 15.80
N LEU A 373 -44.71 -4.99 15.54
CA LEU A 373 -44.10 -4.61 14.26
C LEU A 373 -44.55 -5.52 13.10
N ILE A 374 -44.80 -6.80 13.41
CA ILE A 374 -45.09 -7.84 12.41
C ILE A 374 -46.46 -7.65 11.72
N SER A 375 -47.46 -7.08 12.42
CA SER A 375 -48.77 -6.81 11.81
C SER A 375 -48.77 -5.62 10.84
N ARG A 376 -47.75 -4.74 10.90
CA ARG A 376 -47.71 -3.48 10.15
C ARG A 376 -46.96 -3.58 8.81
N PHE A 377 -46.16 -4.63 8.60
CA PHE A 377 -45.23 -4.74 7.46
C PHE A 377 -45.46 -5.95 6.54
N GLY A 378 -46.56 -6.70 6.69
CA GLY A 378 -47.00 -7.67 5.66
C GLY A 378 -45.94 -8.66 5.20
N ILE A 379 -45.23 -9.30 6.13
CA ILE A 379 -44.16 -10.28 5.80
C ILE A 379 -44.81 -11.60 5.37
N HIS A 380 -44.49 -12.06 4.16
CA HIS A 380 -45.00 -13.29 3.55
C HIS A 380 -44.60 -14.55 4.35
N LEU A 381 -45.54 -15.50 4.48
CA LEU A 381 -45.40 -16.76 5.25
C LEU A 381 -44.18 -17.63 4.88
N GLN A 382 -43.66 -17.54 3.65
CA GLN A 382 -42.47 -18.30 3.23
C GLN A 382 -41.17 -17.81 3.90
N THR A 383 -41.05 -16.52 4.20
CA THR A 383 -39.87 -15.95 4.86
C THR A 383 -39.78 -16.38 6.33
N LEU A 384 -40.95 -16.61 6.96
CA LEU A 384 -41.05 -17.10 8.35
C LEU A 384 -40.58 -18.55 8.50
N ALA A 385 -40.80 -19.40 7.49
CA ALA A 385 -40.35 -20.79 7.52
C ALA A 385 -38.82 -20.90 7.50
N THR A 386 -38.15 -20.08 6.68
CA THR A 386 -36.69 -20.04 6.57
C THR A 386 -36.04 -19.48 7.85
N LEU A 387 -36.64 -18.43 8.44
CA LEU A 387 -36.18 -17.87 9.72
C LEU A 387 -36.34 -18.86 10.88
N LYS A 388 -37.43 -19.64 10.91
CA LYS A 388 -37.63 -20.68 11.93
C LYS A 388 -36.59 -21.80 11.80
N GLN A 389 -36.25 -22.19 10.58
CA GLN A 389 -35.24 -23.21 10.32
C GLN A 389 -33.83 -22.75 10.72
N GLN A 390 -33.48 -21.49 10.45
CA GLN A 390 -32.22 -20.91 10.92
C GLN A 390 -32.16 -20.75 12.44
N TYR A 391 -33.28 -20.41 13.09
CA TYR A 391 -33.35 -20.30 14.56
C TYR A 391 -33.15 -21.65 15.26
N GLU A 392 -33.73 -22.73 14.72
CA GLU A 392 -33.55 -24.11 15.23
C GLU A 392 -32.08 -24.56 15.16
N VAL A 393 -31.38 -24.23 14.06
CA VAL A 393 -29.95 -24.55 13.87
C VAL A 393 -29.09 -23.79 14.88
N VAL A 394 -29.32 -22.48 15.05
CA VAL A 394 -28.57 -21.64 15.99
C VAL A 394 -28.86 -22.04 17.45
N SER A 395 -30.10 -22.39 17.79
CA SER A 395 -30.49 -22.90 19.11
C SER A 395 -29.77 -24.21 19.45
N THR A 396 -29.64 -25.10 18.47
CA THR A 396 -28.94 -26.39 18.62
C THR A 396 -27.44 -26.18 18.80
N LEU A 397 -26.85 -25.25 18.04
CA LEU A 397 -25.42 -24.90 18.15
C LEU A 397 -25.09 -24.28 19.53
N ILE A 398 -25.95 -23.41 20.05
CA ILE A 398 -25.79 -22.80 21.38
C ILE A 398 -25.92 -23.84 22.50
N LYS A 399 -26.80 -24.85 22.34
CA LYS A 399 -26.92 -25.96 23.30
C LYS A 399 -25.69 -26.89 23.29
N LEU A 400 -25.07 -27.08 22.13
CA LEU A 400 -23.82 -27.84 21.98
C LEU A 400 -22.63 -27.10 22.61
N ILE A 401 -22.53 -25.78 22.38
CA ILE A 401 -21.47 -24.93 22.95
C ILE A 401 -21.57 -24.83 24.48
N ARG A 402 -22.76 -24.96 25.07
CA ARG A 402 -22.96 -24.95 26.54
C ARG A 402 -22.71 -26.30 27.23
N LYS A 403 -22.47 -27.37 26.46
CA LYS A 403 -22.19 -28.73 26.99
C LYS A 403 -20.73 -29.16 26.81
N ALA A 404 -19.92 -28.38 26.09
CA ALA A 404 -18.46 -28.45 26.08
C ALA A 404 -17.90 -27.43 27.08
#